data_AF-A0A961AWW3-F1
#
_entry.id   AF-A0A961AWW3-F1
#
_cell.length_a   1.000
_cell.length_b   1.000
_cell.length_c   1.000
_cell.angle_alpha   90.00
_cell.angle_beta   90.00
_cell.angle_gamma   90.00
#
_symmetry.space_group_name_H-M   'P 1'
#
loop_
_entity.id
_entity.type
_entity.pdbx_description
1 polymer ?
#
loop_
_entity_poly.entity_id
_entity_poly.type
_entity_poly.pdbx_seq_one_letter_code
_entity_poly.pdbx_strand_id
1 'polypeptide(L)' 'MAEEPNHEMVERDIFLAALDEADRLRREAVIEECCGGNAKVRARIESLLRHHANDSPLLGAGKAEGTWMDPD' A
#
# COMPACT_ATOMS: atom_id res chain seq x y z
N MET A 1 12.53 29.66 4.98
CA MET A 1 11.48 29.02 4.16
C MET A 1 11.20 27.70 4.85
N ALA A 2 9.97 27.49 5.34
CA ALA A 2 9.58 26.17 5.81
C ALA A 2 9.30 25.36 4.53
N GLU A 3 10.11 24.34 4.26
CA GLU A 3 9.71 23.30 3.33
C GLU A 3 8.40 22.72 3.88
N GLU A 4 7.29 23.08 3.24
CA GLU A 4 6.01 22.46 3.50
C GLU A 4 6.18 20.98 3.16
N PRO A 5 6.05 20.05 4.12
CA PRO A 5 6.24 18.64 3.84
C PRO A 5 5.23 18.25 2.77
N ASN A 6 5.74 17.74 1.66
CA ASN A 6 4.98 17.37 0.48
C ASN A 6 4.06 16.18 0.86
N HIS A 7 2.89 16.49 1.41
CA HIS A 7 1.98 15.51 2.02
C HIS A 7 1.59 14.39 1.05
N GLU A 8 1.54 14.69 -0.26
CA GLU A 8 1.26 13.70 -1.31
C GLU A 8 2.33 12.61 -1.43
N MET A 9 3.61 12.94 -1.22
CA MET A 9 4.68 11.93 -1.21
C MET A 9 4.53 10.99 -0.01
N VAL A 10 4.17 11.55 1.14
CA VAL A 10 3.97 10.79 2.39
C VAL A 10 2.79 9.82 2.25
N GLU A 11 1.65 10.28 1.73
CA GLU A 11 0.49 9.41 1.49
C GLU A 11 0.82 8.27 0.52
N ARG A 12 1.55 8.56 -0.55
CA ARG A 12 1.94 7.55 -1.55
C ARG A 12 2.89 6.50 -0.97
N ASP A 13 3.91 6.92 -0.20
CA ASP A 13 4.85 6.00 0.44
C ASP A 13 4.14 5.09 1.46
N ILE A 14 3.23 5.65 2.26
CA ILE A 14 2.42 4.87 3.22
C ILE A 14 1.56 3.85 2.49
N PHE A 15 0.92 4.24 1.38
CA PHE A 15 0.13 3.32 0.57
C PHE A 15 0.98 2.18 0.01
N LEU A 16 2.16 2.47 -0.53
CA LEU A 16 3.06 1.46 -1.09
C LEU A 16 3.60 0.50 -0.02
N ALA A 17 4.01 1.02 1.14
CA ALA A 17 4.45 0.20 2.28
C ALA A 17 3.32 -0.70 2.81
N ALA A 18 2.10 -0.16 2.90
CA ALA A 18 0.92 -0.92 3.29
C ALA A 18 0.50 -1.96 2.23
N LEU A 19 0.75 -1.69 0.95
CA LEU A 19 0.42 -2.60 -0.15
C LEU A 19 1.37 -3.81 -0.19
N ASP A 20 2.66 -3.61 0.10
CA ASP A 20 3.66 -4.68 0.19
C ASP A 20 3.38 -5.65 1.36
N GLU A 21 2.73 -5.14 2.41
CA GLU A 21 2.34 -5.92 3.57
C GLU A 21 1.10 -6.77 3.28
N ALA A 22 1.28 -8.09 3.22
CA ALA A 22 0.21 -9.05 2.99
C ALA A 22 -0.68 -9.26 4.22
N ASP A 23 -0.13 -9.06 5.42
CA ASP A 23 -0.83 -9.32 6.68
C ASP A 23 -1.65 -8.11 7.12
N ARG A 24 -2.96 -8.28 7.31
CA ARG A 24 -3.88 -7.16 7.61
C ARG A 24 -3.49 -6.43 8.89
N LEU A 25 -3.12 -7.17 9.94
CA LEU A 25 -2.74 -6.60 11.23
C LEU A 25 -1.45 -5.79 11.14
N ARG A 26 -0.46 -6.28 10.37
CA ARG A 26 0.78 -5.55 10.12
C ARG A 26 0.55 -4.30 9.29
N ARG A 27 -0.30 -4.40 8.26
CA ARG A 27 -0.68 -3.28 7.41
C ARG A 27 -1.31 -2.14 8.21
N GLU A 28 -2.24 -2.46 9.10
CA GLU A 28 -2.89 -1.47 9.97
C GLU A 28 -1.87 -0.80 10.91
N ALA A 29 -0.93 -1.56 11.46
CA ALA A 29 0.14 -1.01 12.29
C ALA A 29 1.07 -0.04 11.52
N VAL A 30 1.45 -0.38 10.29
CA VAL A 30 2.26 0.50 9.41
C VAL A 30 1.51 1.79 9.10
N ILE A 31 0.23 1.70 8.74
CA ILE A 31 -0.59 2.90 8.47
C ILE A 31 -0.69 3.75 9.74
N GLU A 32 -0.91 3.16 10.91
CA GLU A 32 -1.02 3.90 12.16
C GLU A 32 0.31 4.60 12.54
N GLU A 33 1.43 3.88 12.45
CA GLU A 33 2.76 4.41 12.74
C GLU A 33 3.12 5.56 11.80
N CYS A 34 2.91 5.39 10.49
CA CYS A 34 3.28 6.40 9.51
C CYS A 34 2.29 7.57 9.43
N CYS A 35 1.01 7.37 9.76
CA CYS A 35 0.04 8.46 9.82
C CYS A 35 0.25 9.39 11.02
N GLY A 36 1.01 8.97 12.05
CA GLY A 36 1.28 9.79 13.23
C GLY A 36 0.02 10.29 13.95
N GLY A 37 -1.08 9.53 13.88
CA GLY A 37 -2.39 9.92 14.43
C GLY A 37 -3.27 10.78 13.52
N ASN A 38 -2.87 11.07 12.28
CA ASN A 38 -3.70 11.79 11.31
C ASN A 38 -4.83 10.90 10.75
N ALA A 39 -5.98 10.95 11.41
CA ALA A 39 -7.15 10.14 11.05
C ALA A 39 -7.66 10.37 9.60
N LYS A 40 -7.43 11.55 9.02
CA LYS A 40 -7.84 11.85 7.63
C LYS A 40 -6.97 11.08 6.62
N VAL A 41 -5.65 11.09 6.84
CA VAL A 41 -4.71 10.35 6.00
C VAL A 41 -4.98 8.86 6.13
N ARG A 42 -5.13 8.35 7.35
CA ARG A 42 -5.49 6.94 7.60
C ARG A 42 -6.73 6.51 6.81
N ALA A 43 -7.82 7.27 6.92
CA ALA A 43 -9.08 6.95 6.24
C ALA A 43 -8.92 6.93 4.70
N ARG A 44 -8.09 7.84 4.15
CA ARG A 44 -7.82 7.91 2.71
C ARG A 44 -7.00 6.72 2.22
N ILE A 45 -5.93 6.35 2.94
CA ILE A 45 -5.10 5.18 2.64
C ILE A 45 -5.92 3.90 2.71
N GLU A 46 -6.73 3.72 3.77
CA GLU A 46 -7.61 2.56 3.88
C GLU A 46 -8.62 2.47 2.74
N SER A 47 -9.17 3.61 2.30
CA SER A 47 -10.08 3.65 1.16
C SER A 47 -9.36 3.20 -0.12
N LEU A 48 -8.15 3.73 -0.38
CA LEU A 48 -7.33 3.35 -1.54
C LEU A 48 -7.00 1.85 -1.53
N LEU A 49 -6.64 1.29 -0.38
CA LEU A 49 -6.35 -0.13 -0.22
C LEU A 49 -7.58 -1.01 -0.47
N ARG A 50 -8.76 -0.58 -0.01
CA ARG A 50 -10.03 -1.30 -0.27
C ARG A 50 -10.39 -1.30 -1.75
N HIS A 51 -10.25 -0.15 -2.43
CA HIS A 51 -10.47 -0.06 -3.87
C HIS A 51 -9.48 -0.95 -4.63
N HIS A 52 -8.18 -0.89 -4.29
CA HIS A 52 -7.15 -1.73 -4.91
C HIS A 52 -7.40 -3.24 -4.70
N ALA A 53 -7.82 -3.65 -3.51
CA ALA A 53 -8.16 -5.04 -3.23
C ALA A 53 -9.39 -5.53 -4.04
N ASN A 54 -10.35 -4.64 -4.30
CA ASN A 54 -11.57 -4.96 -5.03
C ASN A 54 -11.38 -4.96 -6.56
N ASP A 55 -10.46 -4.16 -7.09
CA ASP A 55 -10.05 -4.15 -8.51
C ASP A 55 -9.08 -5.28 -8.86
N SER A 56 -8.66 -6.10 -7.89
CA SER A 56 -7.62 -7.10 -8.08
C SER A 56 -8.04 -8.53 -7.76
N PRO A 57 -8.83 -9.19 -8.62
CA PRO A 57 -8.75 -10.63 -8.77
C PRO A 57 -7.50 -11.08 -9.56
N LEU A 58 -6.70 -10.15 -10.13
CA LEU A 58 -5.56 -10.48 -11.01
C LEU A 58 -4.16 -10.30 -10.39
N LEU A 59 -3.97 -9.52 -9.33
CA LEU A 59 -2.65 -9.31 -8.68
C LEU A 59 -2.59 -9.89 -7.26
N GLY A 60 -3.40 -10.91 -6.98
CA GLY A 60 -3.41 -11.65 -5.73
C GLY A 60 -2.52 -12.89 -5.76
N ALA A 61 -1.25 -12.77 -6.14
CA ALA A 61 -0.20 -13.76 -5.81
C ALA A 61 1.17 -13.25 -6.26
N GLY A 62 1.84 -12.49 -5.40
CA GLY A 62 3.30 -12.47 -5.39
C GLY A 62 3.84 -13.84 -4.96
N LYS A 63 3.71 -14.84 -5.83
CA LYS A 63 4.71 -15.89 -5.98
C LYS A 63 5.26 -15.69 -7.37
N ALA A 64 6.40 -15.02 -7.44
CA ALA A 64 7.26 -15.10 -8.60
C ALA A 64 7.55 -16.58 -8.84
N GLU A 65 6.92 -17.16 -9.86
CA GLU A 65 7.49 -18.30 -10.56
C GLU A 65 7.58 -17.89 -12.03
N GLY A 66 8.70 -17.21 -12.34
CA GLY A 66 9.21 -17.20 -13.68
C GLY A 66 9.61 -18.64 -14.05
N THR A 67 8.64 -19.46 -14.44
CA THR A 67 8.86 -20.46 -15.47
C THR A 67 8.35 -19.84 -16.76
N TRP A 68 9.20 -19.01 -17.36
CA TRP A 68 9.08 -18.70 -18.77
C TRP A 68 9.35 -20.02 -19.48
N MET A 69 8.30 -20.80 -19.68
CA MET A 69 8.35 -22.01 -20.46
C MET A 69 8.43 -21.57 -21.91
N ASP A 70 9.64 -21.61 -22.45
CA ASP A 70 9.96 -21.47 -23.87
C ASP A 70 9.56 -22.77 -24.56
N PRO A 71 8.55 -22.80 -25.45
CA PRO A 71 8.34 -23.94 -26.32
C PRO A 71 9.31 -23.85 -27.51
N ASP A 72 10.15 -24.88 -27.63
CA ASP A 72 11.00 -25.23 -28.79
C ASP A 72 10.24 -25.13 -30.14
#